data_AF-A0A528V4B7-F1
#
_entry.id   AF-A0A528V4B7-F1
#
_cell.length_a   1.000
_cell.length_b   1.000
_cell.length_c   1.000
_cell.angle_alpha   90.00
_cell.angle_beta   90.00
_cell.angle_gamma   90.00
#
_symmetry.space_group_name_H-M   'P 1'
#
loop_
_entity.id
_entity.type
_entity.pdbx_description
1 polymer ?
#
loop_
_entity_poly.entity_id
_entity_poly.type
_entity_poly.pdbx_seq_one_letter_code
_entity_poly.pdbx_strand_id
1 'polypeptide(L)'
;GVTCHVSYFDRGVIDRLQKGNWFEDPSDSSIACRQTGPITIGDIDMSEAGEEVFKQGISLIWKKQVVNRIYDKTNETLIYLSHSRQVQD
;
A
#
# COMPACT_ATOMS: atom_id res chain seq x y z
N GLY A 1 -4.49 2.69 18.78
CA GLY A 1 -4.42 2.85 17.31
C GLY A 1 -3.62 1.72 16.71
N VAL A 2 -3.41 1.78 15.41
CA VAL A 2 -2.60 0.82 14.65
C VAL A 2 -1.44 1.56 14.01
N THR A 3 -0.25 0.98 14.08
CA THR A 3 0.94 1.47 13.39
C THR A 3 1.36 0.45 12.36
N CYS A 4 1.57 0.90 11.12
CA CYS A 4 2.01 0.08 10.01
C CYS A 4 3.38 0.53 9.52
N HIS A 5 4.28 -0.42 9.33
CA HIS A 5 5.56 -0.21 8.65
C HIS A 5 5.45 -0.80 7.25
N VAL A 6 5.67 0.04 6.25
CA VAL A 6 5.60 -0.35 4.83
C VAL A 6 7.01 -0.28 4.26
N SER A 7 7.39 -1.33 3.55
CA SER A 7 8.61 -1.40 2.77
C SER A 7 8.25 -1.76 1.34
N TYR A 8 8.96 -1.17 0.39
CA TYR A 8 8.81 -1.43 -1.02
C TYR A 8 10.17 -1.26 -1.68
N PHE A 9 10.40 -2.01 -2.74
CA PHE A 9 11.60 -1.84 -3.54
C PHE A 9 11.42 -0.69 -4.53
N ASP A 10 12.44 0.17 -4.64
CA ASP A 10 12.50 1.20 -5.68
C ASP A 10 13.76 1.00 -6.53
N ARG A 11 13.58 0.64 -7.81
CA ARG A 11 14.69 0.61 -8.77
C ARG A 11 14.96 2.02 -9.27
N GLY A 12 16.14 2.52 -8.91
CA GLY A 12 16.65 3.77 -9.47
C GLY A 12 16.76 3.75 -10.99
N VAL A 13 16.52 4.91 -11.61
CA VAL A 13 16.47 5.13 -13.07
C VAL A 13 17.75 4.66 -13.80
N ILE A 14 18.91 4.74 -13.14
CA ILE A 14 20.21 4.36 -13.72
C ILE A 14 20.35 2.84 -13.87
N ASP A 15 19.88 2.04 -12.90
CA ASP A 15 19.94 0.58 -12.96
C ASP A 15 18.99 0.02 -14.04
N ARG A 16 17.82 0.65 -14.23
CA ARG A 16 16.87 0.29 -15.30
C ARG A 16 17.43 0.53 -16.70
N LEU A 17 18.17 1.62 -16.91
CA LEU A 17 18.79 1.94 -18.20
C LEU A 17 19.92 0.97 -18.57
N GLN A 18 20.64 0.43 -17.58
CA GLN A 18 21.76 -0.48 -17.82
C GLN A 18 21.33 -1.93 -18.10
N LYS A 19 20.21 -2.39 -17.54
CA LYS A 19 19.82 -3.82 -17.58
C LYS A 19 18.69 -4.17 -18.54
N GLY A 20 18.10 -3.20 -19.24
CA GLY A 20 17.09 -3.42 -20.29
C GLY A 20 15.74 -3.96 -19.80
N ASN A 21 15.57 -4.22 -18.51
CA ASN A 21 14.38 -4.84 -17.92
C ASN A 21 13.46 -3.77 -17.29
N TRP A 22 12.94 -2.88 -18.14
CA TRP A 22 12.20 -1.67 -17.77
C TRP A 22 10.87 -1.92 -17.05
N PHE A 23 10.29 -3.11 -17.20
CA PHE A 23 8.90 -3.42 -16.79
C PHE A 23 8.80 -4.36 -15.58
N GLU A 24 9.89 -5.02 -15.20
CA GLU A 24 9.93 -5.90 -14.02
C GLU A 24 10.37 -5.11 -12.78
N ASP A 25 9.44 -4.32 -12.24
CA ASP A 25 9.47 -4.11 -10.80
C ASP A 25 8.92 -5.38 -10.16
N PRO A 26 9.70 -6.08 -9.33
CA PRO A 26 9.10 -7.12 -8.52
C PRO A 26 8.03 -6.45 -7.64
N SER A 27 6.85 -7.07 -7.53
CA SER A 27 5.77 -6.64 -6.62
C SER A 27 6.14 -6.86 -5.14
N ASP A 28 7.42 -6.66 -4.79
CA ASP A 28 8.00 -6.86 -3.47
C ASP A 28 7.67 -5.63 -2.62
N SER A 29 6.42 -5.58 -2.17
CA SER A 29 6.00 -4.73 -1.07
C SER A 29 5.69 -5.58 0.15
N SER A 30 6.14 -5.15 1.33
CA SER A 30 5.84 -5.80 2.59
C SER A 30 5.27 -4.78 3.57
N ILE A 31 4.26 -5.19 4.30
CA ILE A 31 3.59 -4.38 5.32
C ILE A 31 3.51 -5.17 6.62
N ALA A 32 3.81 -4.50 7.74
CA ALA A 32 3.63 -5.02 9.08
C ALA A 32 2.82 -4.03 9.90
N CYS A 33 1.59 -4.39 10.24
CA CYS A 33 0.71 -3.59 11.09
C CYS A 33 0.61 -4.21 12.50
N ARG A 34 0.71 -3.37 13.52
CA ARG A 34 0.58 -3.75 14.94
C ARG A 34 -0.37 -2.81 15.65
N GLN A 35 -1.19 -3.35 16.54
CA GLN A 35 -1.97 -2.54 17.47
C GLN A 35 -1.01 -1.90 18.48
N THR A 36 -0.95 -0.58 18.48
CA THR A 36 -0.08 0.22 19.35
C THR A 36 -0.86 1.00 20.42
N GLY A 37 -2.18 0.83 20.47
CA GLY A 37 -3.04 1.34 21.54
C GLY A 37 -4.52 0.97 21.33
N PRO A 38 -5.45 1.53 22.13
CA PRO A 38 -6.88 1.29 21.97
C PRO A 38 -7.40 1.61 20.56
N ILE A 39 -8.33 0.80 20.05
CA ILE A 39 -8.95 0.99 18.73
C ILE A 39 -10.43 1.28 18.96
N THR A 40 -10.90 2.38 18.39
CA THR A 40 -12.32 2.72 18.32
C THR A 40 -12.63 3.01 16.87
N ILE A 41 -13.63 2.33 16.32
CA ILE A 41 -14.08 2.57 14.94
C ILE A 41 -14.90 3.86 14.94
N GLY A 42 -14.36 4.89 14.30
CA GLY A 42 -15.02 6.18 14.13
C GLY A 42 -15.78 6.26 12.80
N ASP A 43 -15.91 7.47 12.28
CA ASP A 43 -16.40 7.71 10.93
C ASP A 43 -15.30 7.39 9.92
N ILE A 44 -15.42 6.23 9.26
CA ILE A 44 -14.47 5.71 8.26
C ILE A 44 -15.23 5.19 7.04
N ASP A 45 -14.56 5.08 5.91
CA ASP A 45 -15.14 4.46 4.71
C ASP A 45 -15.41 2.97 4.96
N MET A 46 -16.69 2.59 4.89
CA MET A 46 -17.19 1.23 5.08
C MET A 46 -17.43 0.49 3.76
N SER A 47 -17.09 1.10 2.63
CA SER A 47 -17.18 0.45 1.32
C SER A 47 -16.17 -0.68 1.20
N GLU A 48 -16.41 -1.58 0.24
CA GLU A 48 -15.49 -2.69 -0.03
C GLU A 48 -14.08 -2.23 -0.44
N ALA A 49 -13.97 -1.03 -1.01
CA ALA A 49 -12.68 -0.44 -1.36
C ALA A 49 -11.87 -0.01 -0.13
N GLY A 50 -12.56 0.25 1.00
CA GLY A 50 -12.00 0.82 2.20
C GLY A 50 -11.46 2.24 2.00
N GLU A 51 -10.68 2.69 2.97
CA GLU A 51 -10.13 4.04 3.04
C GLU A 51 -8.64 4.05 2.68
N GLU A 52 -8.20 4.90 1.74
CA GLU A 52 -6.78 5.09 1.41
C GLU A 52 -6.07 5.81 2.58
N VAL A 53 -5.31 5.08 3.39
CA VAL A 53 -4.62 5.61 4.59
C VAL A 53 -3.13 5.90 4.36
N PHE A 54 -2.57 5.41 3.25
CA PHE A 54 -1.18 5.69 2.86
C PHE A 54 -1.03 5.67 1.34
N LYS A 55 -0.19 6.57 0.82
CA LYS A 55 0.17 6.65 -0.60
C LYS A 55 1.58 7.19 -0.77
N GLN A 56 2.42 6.50 -1.55
CA GLN A 56 3.78 6.93 -1.87
C GLN A 56 4.15 6.62 -3.32
N GLY A 57 4.91 7.49 -3.98
CA GLY A 57 5.40 7.28 -5.36
C GLY A 57 6.62 6.34 -5.40
N ILE A 58 6.63 5.40 -6.35
CA ILE A 58 7.66 4.33 -6.45
C ILE A 58 8.39 4.32 -7.81
N SER A 59 8.67 5.50 -8.37
CA SER A 59 9.56 5.77 -9.52
C SER A 59 9.12 5.51 -10.97
N LEU A 60 8.08 4.72 -11.27
CA LEU A 60 7.45 4.84 -12.59
C LEU A 60 6.54 6.09 -12.57
N ILE A 61 6.50 6.90 -13.64
CA ILE A 61 5.77 8.18 -13.71
C ILE A 61 4.36 8.10 -13.09
N TRP A 62 3.73 6.93 -13.14
CA TRP A 62 2.35 6.67 -12.73
C TRP A 62 2.18 5.65 -11.59
N LYS A 63 3.25 4.94 -11.17
CA LYS A 63 3.13 3.87 -10.16
C LYS A 63 3.17 4.44 -8.74
N LYS A 64 2.23 3.99 -7.91
CA LYS A 64 2.12 4.39 -6.50
C LYS A 64 1.95 3.15 -5.61
N GLN A 65 2.64 3.13 -4.48
CA GLN A 65 2.36 2.20 -3.39
C GLN A 65 1.22 2.77 -2.55
N VAL A 66 0.20 1.96 -2.29
CA VAL A 66 -1.03 2.35 -1.59
C VAL A 66 -1.33 1.37 -0.47
N VAL A 67 -1.84 1.86 0.66
CA VAL A 67 -2.46 1.03 1.70
C VAL A 67 -3.89 1.47 1.92
N ASN A 68 -4.83 0.54 1.72
CA ASN A 68 -6.23 0.75 2.07
C ASN A 68 -6.55 0.07 3.40
N ARG A 69 -7.27 0.78 4.27
CA ARG A 69 -7.83 0.24 5.50
C ARG A 69 -9.29 -0.15 5.25
N ILE A 70 -9.59 -1.42 5.43
CA ILE A 70 -10.94 -1.97 5.28
C ILE A 70 -11.40 -2.44 6.67
N TYR A 71 -12.63 -2.10 7.04
CA TYR A 71 -13.26 -2.62 8.25
C TYR A 71 -14.20 -3.77 7.91
N ASP A 72 -13.79 -4.98 8.27
CA ASP A 72 -14.67 -6.14 8.24
C ASP A 72 -15.54 -6.12 9.49
N LYS A 73 -16.76 -5.59 9.33
CA LYS A 73 -17.74 -5.48 10.41
C LYS A 73 -18.20 -6.85 10.95
N THR A 74 -18.17 -7.89 10.13
CA THR A 74 -18.63 -9.23 10.54
C THR A 74 -17.64 -9.86 11.52
N ASN A 75 -16.34 -9.67 11.27
CA ASN A 75 -15.26 -10.23 12.08
C ASN A 75 -14.61 -9.20 13.01
N GLU A 76 -15.19 -8.00 13.13
CA GLU A 76 -14.67 -6.86 13.91
C GLU A 76 -13.16 -6.62 13.67
N THR A 77 -12.72 -6.73 12.42
CA THR A 77 -11.30 -6.75 12.05
C THR A 77 -10.94 -5.58 11.13
N LEU A 78 -9.79 -4.96 11.40
CA LEU A 78 -9.18 -3.98 10.50
C LEU A 78 -8.17 -4.67 9.59
N ILE A 79 -8.41 -4.61 8.29
CA ILE A 79 -7.55 -5.15 7.24
C ILE A 79 -6.78 -3.99 6.61
N TYR A 80 -5.46 -4.15 6.45
CA TYR A 80 -4.60 -3.17 5.79
C TYR A 80 -4.02 -3.77 4.52
N LEU A 81 -4.61 -3.43 3.38
CA LEU A 81 -4.27 -3.97 2.08
C LEU A 81 -3.20 -3.11 1.40
N SER A 82 -1.97 -3.62 1.37
CA SER A 82 -0.84 -3.01 0.66
C SER A 82 -0.79 -3.49 -0.78
N HIS A 83 -0.87 -2.57 -1.74
CA HIS A 83 -0.80 -2.88 -3.17
C HIS A 83 -0.22 -1.73 -3.98
N SER A 84 0.29 -2.03 -5.17
CA SER A 84 0.74 -1.01 -6.12
C SER A 84 -0.39 -0.67 -7.10
N ARG A 85 -0.61 0.62 -7.32
CA ARG A 85 -1.56 1.15 -8.31
C ARG A 85 -0.78 1.73 -9.48
N GLN A 86 -1.08 1.25 -10.68
CA GLN A 86 -0.63 1.82 -11.94
C GLN A 86 -1.85 2.33 -12.70
N VAL A 87 -1.80 3.57 -13.17
CA VAL A 87 -2.78 4.06 -14.15
C VAL A 87 -2.32 3.54 -15.51
N GLN A 88 -3.15 2.74 -16.18
CA GLN A 88 -3.03 2.45 -17.61
C GLN A 88 -4.12 3.27 -18.31
N ASP A 89 -3.71 4.07 -19.28
CA ASP A 89 -4.62 4.70 -20.26
C ASP A 89 -5.13 3.65 -21.25
#